data_AF-A0A1H8YPD1-F1
#
_entry.id   AF-A0A1H8YPD1-F1
#
_cell.length_a   1.000
_cell.length_b   1.000
_cell.length_c   1.000
_cell.angle_alpha   90.00
_cell.angle_beta   90.00
_cell.angle_gamma   90.00
#
_symmetry.space_group_name_H-M   'P 1'
#
loop_
_entity.id
_entity.type
_entity.pdbx_description
1 polymer ?
#
loop_
_entity_poly.entity_id
_entity_poly.type
_entity_poly.pdbx_seq_one_letter_code
_entity_poly.pdbx_strand_id
1 'polypeptide(L)'
;MKVVLLISGAVVALVVAFVLALGGDRAEASVPGPPTCSVPAAAPAAPAPPGGNTFGGITLSPIQIDTAQKVIGVAKAKKITRRGATISIQTAMQESKLDPQNDSGRALGPFQQIAPGPYRAYVGYDPHDPAASAGGFFTVLTTQVPGYDQDPRPNQDLAQAVQRSGAGAQKYTQWQGFAEAITGALYDGSGPPLKCADQSVKGPIAVSIRGNEVTLPPQAGVAGVITASSPQVAKAIGSGLAWLGTPYAWGGGNANGPTKGISDGGGAADKHGDFNKVGFDCAGLTFYSYAQAGVMLTKPSATQLTNAKTVVSFAQAQPGDLLFWGRHHVAMYLGIAGGNQMMLEAPQSGDVVKVSKVRKGGDFRNVAARPISGAVND
;
A
#
# COMPACT_ATOMS: atom_id res chain seq x y z
N MET A 1 37.13 66.89 -52.00
CA MET A 1 36.38 67.90 -51.22
C MET A 1 34.93 67.41 -51.07
N LYS A 2 34.55 67.13 -49.82
CA LYS A 2 33.21 66.86 -49.24
C LYS A 2 32.14 66.13 -50.10
N VAL A 3 31.98 64.84 -49.83
CA VAL A 3 30.77 64.05 -50.13
C VAL A 3 29.74 64.28 -49.03
N VAL A 4 28.51 64.57 -49.46
CA VAL A 4 27.29 64.73 -48.68
C VAL A 4 26.83 63.35 -48.17
N LEU A 5 26.57 63.24 -46.87
CA LEU A 5 25.90 62.10 -46.24
C LEU A 5 24.38 62.32 -46.34
N LEU A 6 23.66 61.42 -47.00
CA LEU A 6 22.21 61.29 -46.88
C LEU A 6 21.86 59.86 -46.47
N ILE A 7 20.97 59.80 -45.49
CA ILE A 7 20.49 58.65 -44.74
C ILE A 7 19.64 57.75 -45.64
N SER A 8 19.78 56.44 -45.49
CA SER A 8 18.74 55.47 -45.86
C SER A 8 18.81 54.28 -44.91
N GLY A 9 17.70 54.05 -44.22
CA GLY A 9 17.55 52.95 -43.28
C GLY A 9 17.43 51.60 -43.99
N ALA A 10 18.01 50.58 -43.37
CA ALA A 10 17.70 49.18 -43.64
C ALA A 10 17.63 48.44 -42.30
N VAL A 11 16.42 47.99 -41.97
CA VAL A 11 16.13 47.07 -40.88
C VAL A 11 16.68 45.69 -41.29
N VAL A 12 17.68 45.19 -40.57
CA VAL A 12 18.18 43.82 -40.75
C VAL A 12 17.49 42.93 -39.72
N ALA A 13 16.65 42.02 -40.20
CA ALA A 13 16.02 40.97 -39.42
C ALA A 13 17.07 39.92 -39.00
N LEU A 14 17.28 39.76 -37.69
CA LEU A 14 18.09 38.70 -37.13
C LEU A 14 17.18 37.48 -36.87
N VAL A 15 17.34 36.42 -37.67
CA VAL A 15 16.70 35.12 -37.44
C VAL A 15 17.44 34.44 -36.27
N VAL A 16 16.84 34.46 -35.08
CA VAL A 16 17.30 33.64 -33.95
C VAL A 16 16.55 32.32 -33.99
N ALA A 17 17.22 31.28 -34.49
CA ALA A 17 16.80 29.90 -34.30
C ALA A 17 17.01 29.53 -32.82
N PHE A 18 15.93 29.61 -32.04
CA PHE A 18 15.92 29.20 -30.64
C PHE A 18 15.74 27.68 -30.58
N VAL A 19 16.86 26.95 -30.57
CA VAL A 19 16.87 25.54 -30.16
C VAL A 19 16.69 25.51 -28.64
N LEU A 20 15.45 25.47 -28.17
CA LEU A 20 15.13 25.08 -26.79
C LEU A 20 15.37 23.57 -26.67
N ALA A 21 16.62 23.22 -26.40
CA ALA A 21 16.94 22.03 -25.64
C ALA A 21 16.47 22.26 -24.19
N LEU A 22 15.16 22.07 -23.93
CA LEU A 22 14.69 21.88 -22.56
C LEU A 22 14.90 20.41 -22.23
N GLY A 23 15.92 20.19 -21.42
CA GLY A 23 16.18 18.93 -20.75
C GLY A 23 14.90 18.39 -20.13
N GLY A 24 14.52 17.21 -20.58
CA GLY A 24 13.53 16.39 -19.90
C GLY A 24 14.14 15.85 -18.62
N ASP A 25 14.17 16.67 -17.57
CA ASP A 25 14.20 16.15 -16.22
C ASP A 25 12.78 15.65 -15.90
N ARG A 26 12.49 14.44 -16.36
CA ARG A 26 11.41 13.65 -15.79
C ARG A 26 11.81 13.37 -14.36
N ALA A 27 11.32 14.19 -13.44
CA ALA A 27 11.28 13.83 -12.03
C ALA A 27 10.40 12.56 -11.92
N GLU A 28 11.05 11.40 -11.97
CA GLU A 28 10.46 10.12 -11.60
C GLU A 28 10.18 10.17 -10.10
N ALA A 29 8.94 10.49 -9.74
CA ALA A 29 8.47 10.27 -8.38
C ALA A 29 8.19 8.76 -8.21
N SER A 30 9.22 7.97 -7.96
CA SER A 30 9.03 6.67 -7.33
C SER A 30 8.58 6.96 -5.90
N VAL A 31 7.32 6.66 -5.56
CA VAL A 31 6.93 6.54 -4.16
C VAL A 31 7.29 5.12 -3.76
N PRO A 32 8.34 4.89 -2.95
CA PRO A 32 8.68 3.54 -2.53
C PRO A 32 7.48 2.97 -1.76
N GLY A 33 7.02 1.80 -2.19
CA GLY A 33 6.14 1.00 -1.36
C GLY A 33 6.90 0.63 -0.09
N PRO A 34 6.26 0.58 1.08
CA PRO A 34 6.92 0.16 2.29
C PRO A 34 7.33 -1.32 2.13
N PRO A 35 8.59 -1.69 2.45
CA PRO A 35 9.12 -3.03 2.19
C PRO A 35 8.44 -4.09 3.05
N THR A 36 8.11 -5.25 2.46
CA THR A 36 7.75 -6.46 3.24
C THR A 36 9.01 -7.28 3.48
N CYS A 37 9.31 -7.64 4.72
CA CYS A 37 10.53 -8.40 5.03
C CYS A 37 10.21 -9.81 5.50
N SER A 38 11.05 -10.75 5.08
CA SER A 38 10.96 -12.15 5.49
C SER A 38 12.22 -12.61 6.20
N VAL A 39 12.10 -13.56 7.12
CA VAL A 39 13.26 -14.28 7.67
C VAL A 39 13.43 -15.59 6.88
N PRO A 40 14.55 -15.78 6.14
CA PRO A 40 14.85 -17.04 5.48
C PRO A 40 14.91 -18.19 6.48
N ALA A 41 14.45 -19.38 6.07
CA ALA A 41 14.63 -20.60 6.86
C ALA A 41 16.13 -20.87 7.06
N ALA A 42 16.57 -20.99 8.31
CA ALA A 42 17.81 -21.68 8.63
C ALA A 42 17.51 -23.19 8.69
N ALA A 43 18.30 -24.01 7.99
CA ALA A 43 18.32 -25.45 8.23
C ALA A 43 18.82 -25.73 9.67
N PRO A 44 18.48 -26.88 10.27
CA PRO A 44 18.24 -26.99 11.71
C PRO A 44 19.54 -27.20 12.50
N ALA A 45 19.59 -26.65 13.71
CA ALA A 45 20.48 -27.15 14.75
C ALA A 45 19.64 -27.51 15.99
N ALA A 46 19.75 -28.78 16.38
CA ALA A 46 19.15 -29.52 17.50
C ALA A 46 17.73 -30.12 17.29
N PRO A 47 17.48 -31.35 17.79
CA PRO A 47 16.23 -32.07 17.59
C PRO A 47 15.10 -31.41 18.37
N ALA A 48 13.98 -31.16 17.69
CA ALA A 48 12.76 -30.68 18.30
C ALA A 48 12.24 -31.69 19.34
N PRO A 49 11.68 -31.24 20.47
CA PRO A 49 10.81 -32.06 21.29
C PRO A 49 9.66 -32.63 20.43
N PRO A 50 9.14 -33.82 20.73
CA PRO A 50 8.09 -34.42 19.91
C PRO A 50 6.79 -33.61 20.07
N GLY A 51 6.46 -32.78 19.06
CA GLY A 51 5.19 -32.05 19.02
C GLY A 51 5.10 -30.76 18.18
N GLY A 52 5.59 -30.73 16.93
CA GLY A 52 5.22 -29.76 15.88
C GLY A 52 5.71 -28.30 16.09
N ASN A 53 6.02 -27.46 15.10
CA ASN A 53 6.01 -27.51 13.64
C ASN A 53 7.25 -26.72 13.15
N THR A 54 7.80 -27.09 11.99
CA THR A 54 8.77 -26.30 11.19
C THR A 54 8.33 -24.84 11.02
N PHE A 55 9.25 -23.87 11.13
CA PHE A 55 8.98 -22.49 10.69
C PHE A 55 10.14 -21.90 9.88
N GLY A 56 9.86 -21.72 8.59
CA GLY A 56 10.72 -21.13 7.57
C GLY A 56 9.90 -20.26 6.62
N GLY A 57 10.45 -19.10 6.23
CA GLY A 57 9.82 -18.24 5.22
C GLY A 57 8.67 -17.36 5.73
N ILE A 58 8.82 -16.79 6.93
CA ILE A 58 7.80 -15.91 7.52
C ILE A 58 7.87 -14.55 6.85
N THR A 59 6.79 -14.12 6.19
CA THR A 59 6.67 -12.78 5.59
C THR A 59 5.98 -11.84 6.56
N LEU A 60 6.66 -10.76 6.91
CA LEU A 60 6.11 -9.68 7.70
C LEU A 60 5.73 -8.50 6.82
N SER A 61 4.64 -7.87 7.21
CA SER A 61 4.26 -6.60 6.65
C SER A 61 5.20 -5.47 7.07
N PRO A 62 5.13 -4.31 6.39
CA PRO A 62 5.96 -3.18 6.78
C PRO A 62 5.60 -2.64 8.16
N ILE A 63 4.31 -2.69 8.56
CA ILE A 63 3.91 -2.26 9.90
C ILE A 63 4.38 -3.24 10.98
N GLN A 64 4.41 -4.54 10.68
CA GLN A 64 4.95 -5.54 11.58
C GLN A 64 6.47 -5.43 11.71
N ILE A 65 7.17 -5.12 10.61
CA ILE A 65 8.61 -4.86 10.62
C ILE A 65 8.96 -3.58 11.37
N ASP A 66 8.26 -2.47 11.10
CA ASP A 66 8.45 -1.21 11.81
C ASP A 66 8.20 -1.39 13.32
N THR A 67 7.11 -2.07 13.68
CA THR A 67 6.80 -2.43 15.07
C THR A 67 7.91 -3.28 15.68
N ALA A 68 8.34 -4.36 15.02
CA ALA A 68 9.41 -5.23 15.52
C ALA A 68 10.74 -4.47 15.67
N GLN A 69 11.10 -3.62 14.72
CA GLN A 69 12.31 -2.78 14.76
C GLN A 69 12.26 -1.79 15.93
N LYS A 70 11.12 -1.12 16.15
CA LYS A 70 10.92 -0.20 17.28
C LYS A 70 11.00 -0.93 18.62
N VAL A 71 10.32 -2.08 18.75
CA VAL A 71 10.37 -2.92 19.97
C VAL A 71 11.80 -3.36 20.27
N ILE A 72 12.53 -3.89 19.28
CA ILE A 72 13.92 -4.31 19.43
C ILE A 72 14.86 -3.12 19.69
N GLY A 73 14.62 -1.97 19.05
CA GLY A 73 15.37 -0.74 19.29
C GLY A 73 15.27 -0.28 20.75
N VAL A 74 14.06 -0.33 21.32
CA VAL A 74 13.84 -0.02 22.74
C VAL A 74 14.49 -1.06 23.65
N ALA A 75 14.42 -2.35 23.29
CA ALA A 75 15.11 -3.41 24.04
C ALA A 75 16.61 -3.14 24.14
N LYS A 76 17.26 -2.79 23.01
CA LYS A 76 18.68 -2.42 22.97
C LYS A 76 18.96 -1.17 23.79
N ALA A 77 18.16 -0.11 23.62
CA ALA A 77 18.33 1.16 24.34
C ALA A 77 18.23 0.97 25.87
N LYS A 78 17.34 0.08 26.32
CA LYS A 78 17.16 -0.26 27.74
C LYS A 78 18.08 -1.37 28.24
N LYS A 79 19.01 -1.88 27.40
CA LYS A 79 19.92 -3.00 27.72
C LYS A 79 19.17 -4.26 28.18
N ILE A 80 17.96 -4.48 27.64
CA ILE A 80 17.21 -5.72 27.81
C ILE A 80 17.94 -6.83 27.05
N THR A 81 18.11 -8.01 27.64
CA THR A 81 18.84 -9.11 27.02
C THR A 81 18.10 -9.67 25.80
N ARG A 82 18.80 -10.49 25.00
CA ARG A 82 18.21 -11.21 23.86
C ARG A 82 16.95 -11.98 24.26
N ARG A 83 16.95 -12.61 25.44
CA ARG A 83 15.79 -13.35 25.94
C ARG A 83 14.60 -12.43 26.20
N GLY A 84 14.83 -11.28 26.83
CA GLY A 84 13.78 -10.28 27.08
C GLY A 84 13.20 -9.71 25.78
N ALA A 85 14.05 -9.45 24.80
CA ALA A 85 13.62 -9.03 23.46
C ALA A 85 12.81 -10.13 22.74
N THR A 86 13.20 -11.40 22.90
CA THR A 86 12.44 -12.54 22.36
C THR A 86 11.05 -12.62 22.99
N ILE A 87 10.96 -12.50 24.32
CA ILE A 87 9.69 -12.51 25.07
C ILE A 87 8.78 -11.36 24.57
N SER A 88 9.32 -10.17 24.30
CA SER A 88 8.50 -9.05 23.82
C SER A 88 7.95 -9.27 22.41
N ILE A 89 8.75 -9.81 21.48
CA ILE A 89 8.26 -10.11 20.12
C ILE A 89 7.23 -11.24 20.14
N GLN A 90 7.46 -12.29 20.94
CA GLN A 90 6.50 -13.37 21.15
C GLN A 90 5.17 -12.83 21.68
N THR A 91 5.25 -11.94 22.67
CA THR A 91 4.08 -11.29 23.25
C THR A 91 3.33 -10.47 22.22
N ALA A 92 3.98 -9.52 21.55
CA ALA A 92 3.30 -8.63 20.63
C ALA A 92 2.68 -9.37 19.43
N MET A 93 3.31 -10.47 18.99
CA MET A 93 2.74 -11.33 17.95
C MET A 93 1.49 -12.08 18.42
N GLN A 94 1.46 -12.54 19.66
CA GLN A 94 0.27 -13.16 20.22
C GLN A 94 -0.85 -12.15 20.40
N GLU A 95 -0.54 -11.02 21.03
CA GLU A 95 -1.50 -10.01 21.46
C GLU A 95 -2.14 -9.27 20.29
N SER A 96 -1.35 -8.76 19.35
CA SER A 96 -1.85 -7.93 18.25
C SER A 96 -1.41 -8.37 16.86
N LYS A 97 -0.63 -9.46 16.76
CA LYS A 97 0.04 -9.87 15.51
C LYS A 97 1.07 -8.84 15.05
N LEU A 98 1.74 -8.17 15.99
CA LEU A 98 2.67 -7.05 15.75
C LEU A 98 2.03 -5.85 15.02
N ASP A 99 0.70 -5.74 15.04
CA ASP A 99 -0.01 -4.58 14.51
C ASP A 99 -0.34 -3.62 15.67
N PRO A 100 0.15 -2.37 15.67
CA PRO A 100 -0.15 -1.42 16.71
C PRO A 100 -1.58 -0.87 16.65
N GLN A 101 -2.36 -1.17 15.60
CA GLN A 101 -3.74 -0.70 15.43
C GLN A 101 -4.79 -1.79 15.69
N ASN A 102 -4.36 -3.02 15.98
CA ASN A 102 -5.26 -4.15 16.17
C ASN A 102 -5.80 -4.19 17.61
N ASP A 103 -6.70 -3.28 17.94
CA ASP A 103 -7.25 -3.12 19.29
C ASP A 103 -8.32 -4.16 19.63
N SER A 104 -8.39 -4.53 20.91
CA SER A 104 -9.44 -5.37 21.47
C SER A 104 -10.17 -4.69 22.62
N GLY A 105 -11.23 -3.95 22.28
CA GLY A 105 -12.05 -3.22 23.25
C GLY A 105 -11.25 -2.11 23.95
N ARG A 106 -10.86 -2.34 25.22
CA ARG A 106 -10.03 -1.40 26.00
C ARG A 106 -8.54 -1.72 25.96
N ALA A 107 -8.16 -2.84 25.36
CA ALA A 107 -6.79 -3.27 25.21
C ALA A 107 -6.25 -2.68 23.91
N LEU A 108 -5.22 -1.84 24.03
CA LEU A 108 -4.75 -1.01 22.92
C LEU A 108 -3.31 -1.33 22.54
N GLY A 109 -3.00 -1.16 21.26
CA GLY A 109 -1.63 -1.18 20.78
C GLY A 109 -0.99 -2.57 20.64
N PRO A 110 0.32 -2.63 20.36
CA PRO A 110 0.98 -3.87 19.96
C PRO A 110 1.08 -4.91 21.09
N PHE A 111 0.91 -4.46 22.33
CA PHE A 111 0.93 -5.30 23.52
C PHE A 111 -0.44 -5.41 24.20
N GLN A 112 -1.51 -4.92 23.57
CA GLN A 112 -2.89 -4.95 24.12
C GLN A 112 -2.95 -4.40 25.56
N GLN A 113 -2.30 -3.26 25.77
CA GLN A 113 -2.13 -2.67 27.09
C GLN A 113 -3.42 -1.98 27.55
N ILE A 114 -3.79 -2.22 28.80
CA ILE A 114 -4.92 -1.55 29.46
C ILE A 114 -4.35 -0.62 30.53
N ALA A 115 -4.49 0.69 30.33
CA ALA A 115 -4.05 1.71 31.28
C ALA A 115 -4.83 1.59 32.61
N PRO A 116 -4.17 1.83 33.77
CA PRO A 116 -2.79 2.29 33.91
C PRO A 116 -1.73 1.18 33.86
N GLY A 117 -2.15 -0.09 33.83
CA GLY A 117 -1.27 -1.24 33.86
C GLY A 117 -0.56 -1.48 35.20
N PRO A 118 0.16 -2.61 35.33
CA PRO A 118 1.04 -2.87 36.49
C PRO A 118 2.07 -1.76 36.65
N TYR A 119 2.35 -1.36 37.90
CA TYR A 119 3.32 -0.30 38.23
C TYR A 119 3.06 1.04 37.54
N ARG A 120 1.82 1.27 37.07
CA ARG A 120 1.45 2.42 36.23
C ARG A 120 2.32 2.52 34.96
N ALA A 121 2.80 1.39 34.46
CA ALA A 121 3.71 1.36 33.33
C ALA A 121 3.05 1.74 32.00
N TYR A 122 1.72 1.81 31.92
CA TYR A 122 0.95 2.05 30.69
C TYR A 122 0.22 3.40 30.70
N VAL A 123 0.84 4.44 31.26
CA VAL A 123 0.28 5.81 31.26
C VAL A 123 1.31 6.83 30.75
N GLY A 124 0.81 7.95 30.24
CA GLY A 124 1.65 9.09 29.82
C GLY A 124 2.24 8.95 28.41
N TYR A 125 1.75 8.01 27.61
CA TYR A 125 2.11 7.85 26.19
C TYR A 125 0.93 7.32 25.38
N ASP A 126 1.02 7.41 24.05
CA ASP A 126 0.05 6.81 23.12
C ASP A 126 0.30 5.29 23.01
N PRO A 127 -0.66 4.42 23.40
CA PRO A 127 -0.48 2.98 23.33
C PRO A 127 -0.26 2.43 21.92
N HIS A 128 -0.60 3.19 20.86
CA HIS A 128 -0.35 2.79 19.48
C HIS A 128 1.09 3.10 19.03
N ASP A 129 1.88 3.86 19.79
CA ASP A 129 3.31 4.02 19.53
C ASP A 129 4.06 2.75 19.97
N PRO A 130 4.61 1.96 19.03
CA PRO A 130 5.28 0.71 19.37
C PRO A 130 6.49 0.89 20.30
N ALA A 131 7.21 2.00 20.19
CA ALA A 131 8.39 2.24 21.01
C ALA A 131 7.98 2.57 22.46
N ALA A 132 7.00 3.46 22.63
CA ALA A 132 6.50 3.81 23.95
C ALA A 132 5.86 2.62 24.66
N SER A 133 5.01 1.86 23.95
CA SER A 133 4.36 0.65 24.47
C SER A 133 5.36 -0.46 24.82
N ALA A 134 6.42 -0.64 24.02
CA ALA A 134 7.53 -1.53 24.38
C ALA A 134 8.24 -1.06 25.66
N GLY A 135 8.42 0.24 25.83
CA GLY A 135 8.97 0.83 27.06
C GLY A 135 8.15 0.46 28.30
N GLY A 136 6.82 0.55 28.20
CA GLY A 136 5.90 0.08 29.23
C GLY A 136 6.02 -1.42 29.50
N PHE A 137 6.02 -2.25 28.44
CA PHE A 137 6.18 -3.70 28.53
C PHE A 137 7.47 -4.09 29.27
N PHE A 138 8.61 -3.51 28.89
CA PHE A 138 9.88 -3.82 29.53
C PHE A 138 9.95 -3.35 30.98
N THR A 139 9.31 -2.23 31.31
CA THR A 139 9.18 -1.77 32.69
C THR A 139 8.47 -2.81 33.55
N VAL A 140 7.39 -3.40 33.04
CA VAL A 140 6.69 -4.48 33.73
C VAL A 140 7.56 -5.75 33.78
N LEU A 141 8.19 -6.16 32.68
CA LEU A 141 9.06 -7.35 32.65
C LEU A 141 10.16 -7.28 33.71
N THR A 142 10.93 -6.20 33.76
CA THR A 142 12.07 -6.08 34.68
C THR A 142 11.65 -5.92 36.14
N THR A 143 10.45 -5.40 36.40
CA THR A 143 9.94 -5.17 37.75
C THR A 143 9.20 -6.40 38.30
N GLN A 144 8.37 -7.03 37.47
CA GLN A 144 7.55 -8.19 37.82
C GLN A 144 8.36 -9.49 37.83
N VAL A 145 9.38 -9.59 36.96
CA VAL A 145 10.27 -10.75 36.84
C VAL A 145 11.73 -10.27 36.91
N PRO A 146 12.20 -9.84 38.09
CA PRO A 146 13.62 -9.53 38.27
C PRO A 146 14.45 -10.79 37.97
N GLY A 147 15.46 -10.67 37.12
CA GLY A 147 16.26 -11.82 36.68
C GLY A 147 15.61 -12.69 35.61
N TYR A 148 14.61 -12.19 34.86
CA TYR A 148 13.94 -12.90 33.74
C TYR A 148 14.90 -13.64 32.80
N ASP A 149 16.13 -13.14 32.64
CA ASP A 149 17.14 -13.72 31.75
C ASP A 149 17.58 -15.13 32.20
N GLN A 150 17.64 -15.37 33.52
CA GLN A 150 18.07 -16.62 34.14
C GLN A 150 16.91 -17.43 34.74
N ASP A 151 15.68 -16.94 34.57
CA ASP A 151 14.48 -17.60 35.09
C ASP A 151 14.30 -18.97 34.40
N PRO A 152 14.06 -20.06 35.13
CA PRO A 152 13.94 -21.40 34.52
C PRO A 152 12.64 -21.59 33.74
N ARG A 153 11.63 -20.72 33.92
CA ARG A 153 10.35 -20.82 33.21
C ARG A 153 10.53 -20.53 31.73
N PRO A 154 9.77 -21.20 30.84
CA PRO A 154 9.82 -20.90 29.42
C PRO A 154 9.25 -19.50 29.11
N ASN A 155 9.64 -18.93 27.96
CA ASN A 155 9.32 -17.54 27.62
C ASN A 155 7.81 -17.24 27.62
N GLN A 156 6.97 -18.19 27.22
CA GLN A 156 5.51 -18.00 27.24
C GLN A 156 4.95 -17.73 28.65
N ASP A 157 5.57 -18.31 29.68
CA ASP A 157 5.14 -18.11 31.06
C ASP A 157 5.57 -16.73 31.56
N LEU A 158 6.72 -16.24 31.08
CA LEU A 158 7.19 -14.88 31.36
C LEU A 158 6.35 -13.83 30.62
N ALA A 159 5.99 -14.10 29.35
CA ALA A 159 5.05 -13.29 28.58
C ALA A 159 3.70 -13.19 29.30
N GLN A 160 3.15 -14.32 29.75
CA GLN A 160 1.91 -14.35 30.53
C GLN A 160 2.07 -13.66 31.89
N ALA A 161 3.22 -13.75 32.56
CA ALA A 161 3.44 -13.05 33.83
C ALA A 161 3.41 -11.52 33.67
N VAL A 162 3.90 -11.01 32.53
CA VAL A 162 3.86 -9.58 32.19
C VAL A 162 2.46 -9.14 31.76
N GLN A 163 1.81 -9.89 30.87
CA GLN A 163 0.54 -9.48 30.29
C GLN A 163 -0.68 -9.79 31.15
N ARG A 164 -0.63 -10.91 31.88
CA ARG A 164 -1.79 -11.51 32.56
C ARG A 164 -3.01 -11.63 31.63
N SER A 165 -2.75 -11.95 30.36
CA SER A 165 -3.78 -12.07 29.33
C SER A 165 -4.78 -13.18 29.66
N GLY A 166 -6.05 -12.99 29.30
CA GLY A 166 -7.08 -14.04 29.41
C GLY A 166 -6.82 -15.24 28.50
N ALA A 167 -5.87 -15.13 27.55
CA ALA A 167 -5.50 -16.17 26.61
C ALA A 167 -4.70 -17.32 27.26
N GLY A 168 -3.99 -17.05 28.35
CA GLY A 168 -3.11 -18.01 29.03
C GLY A 168 -1.77 -18.26 28.31
N ALA A 169 -0.79 -18.77 29.05
CA ALA A 169 0.59 -18.93 28.58
C ALA A 169 0.71 -19.78 27.30
N GLN A 170 -0.09 -20.84 27.16
CA GLN A 170 -0.01 -21.77 26.03
C GLN A 170 -0.23 -21.12 24.66
N LYS A 171 -0.94 -19.97 24.60
CA LYS A 171 -1.17 -19.26 23.34
C LYS A 171 0.08 -18.58 22.81
N TYR A 172 1.06 -18.22 23.67
CA TYR A 172 2.33 -17.64 23.21
C TYR A 172 3.29 -18.70 22.66
N THR A 173 3.18 -19.96 23.10
CA THR A 173 4.09 -21.06 22.73
C THR A 173 4.28 -21.18 21.20
N GLN A 174 3.19 -21.05 20.44
CA GLN A 174 3.22 -21.15 18.97
C GLN A 174 4.11 -20.09 18.29
N TRP A 175 4.42 -18.99 18.98
CA TRP A 175 5.22 -17.88 18.44
C TRP A 175 6.68 -17.91 18.87
N GLN A 176 7.12 -18.94 19.61
CA GLN A 176 8.48 -19.01 20.14
C GLN A 176 9.54 -18.99 19.02
N GLY A 177 9.42 -19.90 18.04
CA GLY A 177 10.37 -19.95 16.92
C GLY A 177 10.33 -18.69 16.04
N PHE A 178 9.15 -18.09 15.85
CA PHE A 178 9.01 -16.78 15.18
C PHE A 178 9.79 -15.68 15.91
N ALA A 179 9.61 -15.58 17.22
CA ALA A 179 10.24 -14.54 18.02
C ALA A 179 11.76 -14.71 18.08
N GLU A 180 12.26 -15.95 18.14
CA GLU A 180 13.69 -16.25 18.06
C GLU A 180 14.29 -15.85 16.70
N ALA A 181 13.59 -16.12 15.60
CA ALA A 181 14.03 -15.77 14.26
C ALA A 181 14.12 -14.24 14.06
N ILE A 182 13.07 -13.50 14.47
CA ILE A 182 13.05 -12.03 14.38
C ILE A 182 14.09 -11.40 15.32
N THR A 183 14.19 -11.90 16.55
CA THR A 183 15.19 -11.39 17.50
C THR A 183 16.60 -11.70 17.02
N GLY A 184 16.86 -12.89 16.49
CA GLY A 184 18.15 -13.23 15.89
C GLY A 184 18.52 -12.30 14.73
N ALA A 185 17.57 -11.95 13.86
CA ALA A 185 17.83 -11.06 12.74
C ALA A 185 18.01 -9.58 13.14
N LEU A 186 17.22 -9.08 14.09
CA LEU A 186 17.18 -7.65 14.43
C LEU A 186 18.01 -7.26 15.66
N TYR A 187 18.18 -8.17 16.62
CA TYR A 187 18.82 -7.87 17.90
C TYR A 187 20.35 -8.03 17.82
N ASP A 188 20.83 -9.22 17.45
CA ASP A 188 22.26 -9.56 17.48
C ASP A 188 22.83 -9.96 16.11
N GLY A 189 22.00 -10.11 15.08
CA GLY A 189 22.45 -10.55 13.75
C GLY A 189 22.86 -12.04 13.70
N SER A 190 22.53 -12.83 14.72
CA SER A 190 22.77 -14.28 14.76
C SER A 190 21.84 -15.07 13.83
N GLY A 191 20.69 -14.48 13.47
CA GLY A 191 19.74 -15.06 12.54
C GLY A 191 20.04 -14.70 11.08
N PRO A 192 19.51 -15.45 10.11
CA PRO A 192 19.55 -15.06 8.70
C PRO A 192 19.06 -13.61 8.54
N PRO A 193 19.73 -12.78 7.72
CA PRO A 193 19.33 -11.39 7.53
C PRO A 193 17.91 -11.34 6.98
N LEU A 194 17.14 -10.34 7.42
CA LEU A 194 15.82 -10.07 6.87
C LEU A 194 15.94 -9.82 5.37
N LYS A 195 15.28 -10.66 4.58
CA LYS A 195 15.12 -10.44 3.15
C LYS A 195 13.89 -9.59 2.94
N CYS A 196 14.10 -8.30 2.78
CA CYS A 196 13.06 -7.37 2.37
C CYS A 196 12.85 -7.47 0.87
N ALA A 197 11.66 -7.91 0.46
CA ALA A 197 11.20 -7.77 -0.91
C ALA A 197 10.54 -6.39 -1.02
N ASP A 198 11.08 -5.57 -1.90
CA ASP A 198 10.46 -4.31 -2.28
C ASP A 198 9.09 -4.60 -2.90
N GLN A 199 8.01 -4.12 -2.27
CA GLN A 199 6.70 -4.03 -2.90
C GLN A 199 6.67 -2.76 -3.74
N SER A 200 7.69 -2.57 -4.58
CA SER A 200 7.78 -1.40 -5.46
C SER A 200 6.49 -1.34 -6.26
N VAL A 201 5.74 -0.25 -6.08
CA VAL A 201 4.54 0.01 -6.86
C VAL A 201 4.95 -0.03 -8.33
N LYS A 202 4.30 -0.87 -9.14
CA LYS A 202 4.60 -0.93 -10.57
C LYS A 202 4.04 0.30 -11.27
N GLY A 203 4.93 1.15 -11.75
CA GLY A 203 4.62 2.38 -12.48
C GLY A 203 5.12 3.63 -11.75
N PRO A 204 4.88 4.83 -12.31
CA PRO A 204 4.17 5.04 -13.57
C PRO A 204 4.97 4.52 -14.78
N ILE A 205 4.33 3.75 -15.66
CA ILE A 205 4.86 3.39 -16.97
C ILE A 205 4.56 4.48 -17.99
N ALA A 206 5.39 4.60 -19.02
CA ALA A 206 5.15 5.55 -20.09
C ALA A 206 3.90 5.17 -20.91
N VAL A 207 2.98 6.12 -21.07
CA VAL A 207 1.79 6.00 -21.93
C VAL A 207 1.83 7.14 -22.95
N SER A 208 1.68 6.81 -24.23
CA SER A 208 1.68 7.81 -25.30
C SER A 208 0.29 8.39 -25.52
N ILE A 209 0.17 9.71 -25.39
CA ILE A 209 -1.06 10.47 -25.64
C ILE A 209 -0.78 11.49 -26.74
N ARG A 210 -1.62 11.51 -27.78
CA ARG A 210 -1.56 12.50 -28.87
C ARG A 210 -2.95 13.09 -29.11
N GLY A 211 -3.16 14.32 -28.68
CA GLY A 211 -4.49 14.95 -28.71
C GLY A 211 -5.49 14.18 -27.83
N ASN A 212 -6.50 13.58 -28.45
CA ASN A 212 -7.49 12.72 -27.80
C ASN A 212 -7.20 11.21 -27.98
N GLU A 213 -6.09 10.83 -28.59
CA GLU A 213 -5.70 9.44 -28.79
C GLU A 213 -4.74 8.96 -27.69
N VAL A 214 -5.00 7.77 -27.13
CA VAL A 214 -4.14 7.09 -26.16
C VAL A 214 -3.68 5.77 -26.73
N THR A 215 -2.39 5.59 -26.93
CA THR A 215 -1.82 4.30 -27.36
C THR A 215 -1.70 3.37 -26.17
N LEU A 216 -2.33 2.19 -26.23
CA LEU A 216 -2.24 1.20 -25.16
C LEU A 216 -0.79 0.71 -25.01
N PRO A 217 -0.21 0.76 -23.80
CA PRO A 217 1.15 0.29 -23.57
C PRO A 217 1.19 -1.25 -23.62
N PRO A 218 2.36 -1.88 -23.87
CA PRO A 218 2.49 -3.33 -23.96
C PRO A 218 1.93 -4.09 -22.74
N GLN A 219 2.02 -3.49 -21.55
CA GLN A 219 1.52 -3.99 -20.27
C GLN A 219 -0.01 -4.17 -20.26
N ALA A 220 -0.74 -3.54 -21.19
CA ALA A 220 -2.18 -3.75 -21.34
C ALA A 220 -2.52 -5.16 -21.86
N GLY A 221 -1.55 -5.90 -22.42
CA GLY A 221 -1.78 -7.24 -22.99
C GLY A 221 -2.62 -7.24 -24.26
N VAL A 222 -2.98 -6.07 -24.79
CA VAL A 222 -3.68 -5.87 -26.05
C VAL A 222 -3.13 -4.62 -26.73
N ALA A 223 -2.85 -4.72 -28.03
CA ALA A 223 -2.43 -3.58 -28.84
C ALA A 223 -3.66 -2.80 -29.31
N GLY A 224 -3.55 -1.46 -29.34
CA GLY A 224 -4.61 -0.60 -29.85
C GLY A 224 -4.39 0.86 -29.52
N VAL A 225 -5.14 1.72 -30.22
CA VAL A 225 -5.26 3.14 -29.92
C VAL A 225 -6.68 3.40 -29.48
N ILE A 226 -6.83 4.05 -28.33
CA ILE A 226 -8.11 4.47 -27.79
C ILE A 226 -8.35 5.92 -28.16
N THR A 227 -9.41 6.20 -28.90
CA THR A 227 -9.83 7.57 -29.24
C THR A 227 -10.86 8.06 -28.21
N ALA A 228 -10.44 8.99 -27.35
CA ALA A 228 -11.31 9.60 -26.36
C ALA A 228 -12.14 10.75 -26.94
N SER A 229 -13.21 11.16 -26.25
CA SER A 229 -14.06 12.28 -26.69
C SER A 229 -13.37 13.65 -26.58
N SER A 230 -12.33 13.78 -25.76
CA SER A 230 -11.53 14.99 -25.65
C SER A 230 -10.10 14.70 -25.14
N PRO A 231 -9.15 15.63 -25.32
CA PRO A 231 -7.83 15.52 -24.72
C PRO A 231 -7.84 15.38 -23.18
N GLN A 232 -8.84 15.98 -22.52
CA GLN A 232 -9.00 15.85 -21.07
C GLN A 232 -9.35 14.41 -20.67
N VAL A 233 -10.24 13.76 -21.42
CA VAL A 233 -10.59 12.33 -21.20
C VAL A 233 -9.40 11.44 -21.54
N ALA A 234 -8.66 11.74 -22.61
CA ALA A 234 -7.44 11.02 -22.96
C ALA A 234 -6.38 11.11 -21.83
N LYS A 235 -6.25 12.28 -21.17
CA LYS A 235 -5.40 12.43 -19.99
C LYS A 235 -5.85 11.52 -18.85
N ALA A 236 -7.15 11.45 -18.55
CA ALA A 236 -7.65 10.55 -17.51
C ALA A 236 -7.34 9.07 -17.81
N ILE A 237 -7.61 8.63 -19.05
CA ILE A 237 -7.32 7.27 -19.51
C ILE A 237 -5.82 6.96 -19.39
N GLY A 238 -4.97 7.85 -19.90
CA GLY A 238 -3.52 7.67 -19.87
C GLY A 238 -2.94 7.65 -18.47
N SER A 239 -3.43 8.53 -17.57
CA SER A 239 -3.02 8.55 -16.16
C SER A 239 -3.36 7.25 -15.44
N GLY A 240 -4.52 6.65 -15.70
CA GLY A 240 -4.86 5.34 -15.16
C GLY A 240 -3.96 4.23 -15.72
N LEU A 241 -3.76 4.20 -17.05
CA LEU A 241 -2.94 3.20 -17.73
C LEU A 241 -1.47 3.22 -17.28
N ALA A 242 -0.97 4.37 -16.82
CA ALA A 242 0.38 4.49 -16.29
C ALA A 242 0.61 3.59 -15.06
N TRP A 243 -0.43 3.12 -14.37
CA TRP A 243 -0.30 2.27 -13.19
C TRP A 243 -0.53 0.78 -13.46
N LEU A 244 -0.53 0.34 -14.72
CA LEU A 244 -0.66 -1.08 -15.06
C LEU A 244 0.39 -1.94 -14.34
N GLY A 245 -0.08 -3.01 -13.70
CA GLY A 245 0.70 -3.91 -12.87
C GLY A 245 0.81 -3.50 -11.39
N THR A 246 0.34 -2.30 -11.01
CA THR A 246 0.30 -1.88 -9.59
C THR A 246 -0.56 -2.86 -8.78
N PRO A 247 -0.13 -3.33 -7.60
CA PRO A 247 -0.94 -4.19 -6.74
C PRO A 247 -2.29 -3.56 -6.37
N TYR A 248 -3.31 -4.41 -6.21
CA TYR A 248 -4.52 -4.02 -5.51
C TYR A 248 -4.21 -3.78 -4.02
N ALA A 249 -4.73 -2.69 -3.47
CA ALA A 249 -4.74 -2.42 -2.04
C ALA A 249 -6.10 -1.87 -1.65
N TRP A 250 -6.85 -2.60 -0.82
CA TRP A 250 -8.16 -2.18 -0.30
C TRP A 250 -8.09 -0.79 0.34
N GLY A 251 -8.95 0.14 -0.10
CA GLY A 251 -8.90 1.54 0.36
C GLY A 251 -7.70 2.33 -0.17
N GLY A 252 -6.87 1.76 -1.04
CA GLY A 252 -5.66 2.38 -1.60
C GLY A 252 -5.97 3.35 -2.74
N GLY A 253 -5.22 4.44 -2.84
CA GLY A 253 -5.30 5.42 -3.91
C GLY A 253 -5.89 6.76 -3.47
N ASN A 254 -5.28 7.85 -3.94
CA ASN A 254 -5.80 9.21 -3.83
C ASN A 254 -5.43 10.02 -5.10
N ALA A 255 -5.61 11.34 -5.06
CA ALA A 255 -5.39 12.21 -6.23
C ALA A 255 -3.92 12.27 -6.66
N ASN A 256 -3.00 11.91 -5.77
CA ASN A 256 -1.55 11.99 -5.97
C ASN A 256 -0.93 10.65 -6.37
N GLY A 257 -1.64 9.54 -6.22
CA GLY A 257 -1.14 8.22 -6.61
C GLY A 257 -1.67 7.07 -5.74
N PRO A 258 -1.03 5.90 -5.82
CA PRO A 258 -1.36 4.77 -4.97
C PRO A 258 -0.98 5.07 -3.52
N THR A 259 -1.76 4.53 -2.59
CA THR A 259 -1.54 4.73 -1.16
C THR A 259 -1.54 3.40 -0.44
N LYS A 260 -1.14 3.41 0.82
CA LYS A 260 -1.33 2.25 1.70
C LYS A 260 -2.82 1.88 1.72
N GLY A 261 -3.11 0.58 1.69
CA GLY A 261 -4.45 0.08 1.96
C GLY A 261 -4.88 0.30 3.42
N ILE A 262 -6.14 0.03 3.70
CA ILE A 262 -6.73 0.05 5.05
C ILE A 262 -7.20 -1.35 5.44
N SER A 263 -7.37 -1.58 6.75
CA SER A 263 -7.93 -2.84 7.23
C SER A 263 -9.43 -2.93 6.97
N ASP A 264 -9.92 -4.12 6.65
CA ASP A 264 -11.35 -4.45 6.58
C ASP A 264 -11.86 -5.23 7.81
N GLY A 265 -11.10 -5.23 8.92
CA GLY A 265 -11.49 -5.84 10.19
C GLY A 265 -11.35 -7.37 10.21
N GLY A 266 -10.30 -7.91 9.60
CA GLY A 266 -10.05 -9.35 9.49
C GLY A 266 -10.78 -10.03 8.32
N GLY A 267 -11.31 -9.23 7.39
CA GLY A 267 -12.03 -9.69 6.22
C GLY A 267 -11.11 -10.21 5.12
N ALA A 268 -11.57 -10.14 3.88
CA ALA A 268 -10.83 -10.67 2.74
C ALA A 268 -9.58 -9.83 2.44
N ALA A 269 -9.68 -8.50 2.54
CA ALA A 269 -8.56 -7.61 2.29
C ALA A 269 -7.42 -7.87 3.30
N ASP A 270 -7.76 -8.09 4.57
CA ASP A 270 -6.78 -8.39 5.61
C ASP A 270 -6.13 -9.76 5.41
N LYS A 271 -6.90 -10.78 5.00
CA LYS A 271 -6.34 -12.10 4.65
C LYS A 271 -5.36 -12.04 3.48
N HIS A 272 -5.56 -11.10 2.57
CA HIS A 272 -4.63 -10.83 1.47
C HIS A 272 -3.52 -9.84 1.87
N GLY A 273 -3.57 -9.25 3.05
CA GLY A 273 -2.58 -8.30 3.55
C GLY A 273 -2.62 -6.95 2.85
N ASP A 274 -3.78 -6.52 2.36
CA ASP A 274 -3.89 -5.30 1.55
C ASP A 274 -3.62 -4.02 2.36
N PHE A 275 -3.98 -4.01 3.64
CA PHE A 275 -3.61 -2.95 4.59
C PHE A 275 -2.09 -2.75 4.73
N ASN A 276 -1.31 -3.69 4.22
CA ASN A 276 0.15 -3.70 4.28
C ASN A 276 0.86 -3.45 2.95
N LYS A 277 0.09 -3.13 1.90
CA LYS A 277 0.63 -2.85 0.56
C LYS A 277 0.28 -1.43 0.15
N VAL A 278 1.08 -0.87 -0.76
CA VAL A 278 0.73 0.36 -1.47
C VAL A 278 0.20 -0.02 -2.84
N GLY A 279 -0.96 0.54 -3.17
CA GLY A 279 -1.65 0.20 -4.41
C GLY A 279 -2.90 1.04 -4.62
N PHE A 280 -3.76 0.54 -5.50
CA PHE A 280 -5.07 1.10 -5.76
C PHE A 280 -6.16 0.09 -5.43
N ASP A 281 -7.27 0.56 -4.85
CA ASP A 281 -8.54 -0.14 -5.02
C ASP A 281 -9.24 0.36 -6.30
N CYS A 282 -10.39 -0.23 -6.62
CA CYS A 282 -11.12 0.06 -7.84
C CYS A 282 -11.49 1.56 -7.98
N ALA A 283 -11.93 2.17 -6.89
CA ALA A 283 -12.42 3.54 -6.88
C ALA A 283 -11.30 4.58 -6.69
N GLY A 284 -10.22 4.20 -6.02
CA GLY A 284 -8.99 4.97 -5.87
C GLY A 284 -8.27 5.12 -7.21
N LEU A 285 -8.25 4.08 -8.04
CA LEU A 285 -7.67 4.15 -9.40
C LEU A 285 -8.43 5.14 -10.28
N THR A 286 -9.77 5.07 -10.29
CA THR A 286 -10.60 6.00 -11.08
C THR A 286 -10.52 7.42 -10.53
N PHE A 287 -10.52 7.58 -9.20
CA PHE A 287 -10.33 8.87 -8.54
C PHE A 287 -9.01 9.52 -8.93
N TYR A 288 -7.89 8.78 -8.85
CA TYR A 288 -6.59 9.27 -9.30
C TYR A 288 -6.62 9.68 -10.78
N SER A 289 -7.11 8.80 -11.65
CA SER A 289 -7.14 9.01 -13.10
C SER A 289 -7.84 10.32 -13.46
N TYR A 290 -9.01 10.57 -12.86
CA TYR A 290 -9.77 11.79 -13.10
C TYR A 290 -9.21 13.02 -12.41
N ALA A 291 -8.60 12.88 -11.22
CA ALA A 291 -7.91 13.98 -10.55
C ALA A 291 -6.75 14.52 -11.40
N GLN A 292 -6.00 13.65 -12.07
CA GLN A 292 -4.96 14.05 -13.03
C GLN A 292 -5.53 14.83 -14.22
N ALA A 293 -6.78 14.56 -14.60
CA ALA A 293 -7.53 15.29 -15.61
C ALA A 293 -8.28 16.52 -15.06
N GLY A 294 -8.08 16.90 -13.80
CA GLY A 294 -8.71 18.06 -13.17
C GLY A 294 -10.17 17.84 -12.74
N VAL A 295 -10.63 16.59 -12.67
CA VAL A 295 -11.99 16.23 -12.22
C VAL A 295 -11.91 15.46 -10.91
N MET A 296 -12.47 16.04 -9.85
CA MET A 296 -12.51 15.40 -8.54
C MET A 296 -13.72 14.48 -8.43
N LEU A 297 -13.49 13.17 -8.50
CA LEU A 297 -14.49 12.18 -8.13
C LEU A 297 -14.58 12.04 -6.61
N THR A 298 -15.64 11.42 -6.09
CA THR A 298 -15.64 10.94 -4.70
C THR A 298 -14.97 9.58 -4.61
N LYS A 299 -14.36 9.26 -3.47
CA LYS A 299 -13.64 8.00 -3.31
C LYS A 299 -14.54 6.75 -3.31
N PRO A 300 -15.69 6.69 -2.61
CA PRO A 300 -16.51 5.48 -2.64
C PRO A 300 -17.07 5.20 -4.04
N SER A 301 -16.89 3.96 -4.55
CA SER A 301 -17.40 3.55 -5.88
C SER A 301 -18.90 3.81 -6.03
N ALA A 302 -19.68 3.54 -4.99
CA ALA A 302 -21.12 3.79 -4.96
C ALA A 302 -21.49 5.27 -5.22
N THR A 303 -20.67 6.22 -4.76
CA THR A 303 -20.93 7.65 -4.95
C THR A 303 -20.36 8.20 -6.25
N GLN A 304 -19.40 7.51 -6.88
CA GLN A 304 -18.91 7.88 -8.21
C GLN A 304 -19.99 7.79 -9.29
N LEU A 305 -20.90 6.83 -9.19
CA LEU A 305 -22.04 6.75 -10.10
C LEU A 305 -22.99 7.95 -9.92
N THR A 306 -23.32 8.29 -8.68
CA THR A 306 -24.30 9.36 -8.38
C THR A 306 -23.75 10.76 -8.62
N ASN A 307 -22.42 10.93 -8.56
CA ASN A 307 -21.75 12.21 -8.78
C ASN A 307 -21.35 12.44 -10.24
N ALA A 308 -21.65 11.50 -11.13
CA ALA A 308 -21.39 11.67 -12.54
C ALA A 308 -22.32 12.72 -13.14
N LYS A 309 -21.78 13.57 -14.02
CA LYS A 309 -22.57 14.60 -14.71
C LYS A 309 -23.66 14.01 -15.60
N THR A 310 -23.40 12.83 -16.16
CA THR A 310 -24.34 12.13 -17.04
C THR A 310 -24.21 10.63 -16.82
N VAL A 311 -25.34 9.93 -16.84
CA VAL A 311 -25.40 8.46 -16.83
C VAL A 311 -26.13 8.01 -18.10
N VAL A 312 -25.50 7.13 -18.87
CA VAL A 312 -26.04 6.60 -20.13
C VAL A 312 -26.15 5.08 -20.07
N SER A 313 -26.88 4.49 -21.02
CA SER A 313 -26.86 3.03 -21.18
C SER A 313 -25.46 2.55 -21.57
N PHE A 314 -25.08 1.32 -21.19
CA PHE A 314 -23.77 0.78 -21.58
C PHE A 314 -23.58 0.72 -23.11
N ALA A 315 -24.67 0.58 -23.89
CA ALA A 315 -24.62 0.63 -25.35
C ALA A 315 -24.11 1.98 -25.89
N GLN A 316 -24.21 3.04 -25.10
CA GLN A 316 -23.76 4.39 -25.43
C GLN A 316 -22.46 4.77 -24.71
N ALA A 317 -21.81 3.81 -24.05
CA ALA A 317 -20.56 4.03 -23.33
C ALA A 317 -19.45 4.48 -24.29
N GLN A 318 -18.69 5.48 -23.89
CA GLN A 318 -17.53 6.01 -24.59
C GLN A 318 -16.27 5.78 -23.76
N PRO A 319 -15.07 5.68 -24.38
CA PRO A 319 -13.82 5.59 -23.64
C PRO A 319 -13.70 6.71 -22.60
N GLY A 320 -13.36 6.33 -21.37
CA GLY A 320 -13.36 7.18 -20.19
C GLY A 320 -14.56 6.94 -19.27
N ASP A 321 -15.73 6.58 -19.79
CA ASP A 321 -16.92 6.38 -18.95
C ASP A 321 -16.68 5.27 -17.89
N LEU A 322 -17.26 5.44 -16.70
CA LEU A 322 -17.13 4.48 -15.59
C LEU A 322 -18.25 3.44 -15.65
N LEU A 323 -17.86 2.17 -15.51
CA LEU A 323 -18.71 0.98 -15.46
C LEU A 323 -18.81 0.48 -14.02
N PHE A 324 -19.96 -0.09 -13.64
CA PHE A 324 -20.24 -0.47 -12.25
C PHE A 324 -20.80 -1.89 -12.13
N TRP A 325 -20.37 -2.59 -11.08
CA TRP A 325 -20.96 -3.84 -10.60
C TRP A 325 -21.48 -3.60 -9.18
N GLY A 326 -22.82 -3.67 -9.06
CA GLY A 326 -23.52 -3.39 -7.82
C GLY A 326 -23.12 -2.04 -7.21
N ARG A 327 -22.73 -2.07 -5.94
CA ARG A 327 -22.19 -0.92 -5.20
C ARG A 327 -20.72 -1.09 -4.82
N HIS A 328 -20.06 -2.14 -5.31
CA HIS A 328 -18.78 -2.60 -4.78
C HIS A 328 -17.62 -2.51 -5.77
N HIS A 329 -17.88 -2.48 -7.09
CA HIS A 329 -16.81 -2.36 -8.09
C HIS A 329 -17.08 -1.27 -9.12
N VAL A 330 -16.00 -0.58 -9.52
CA VAL A 330 -15.98 0.41 -10.59
C VAL A 330 -14.76 0.21 -11.48
N ALA A 331 -14.93 0.40 -12.79
CA ALA A 331 -13.85 0.32 -13.78
C ALA A 331 -14.02 1.42 -14.83
N MET A 332 -12.94 1.82 -15.50
CA MET A 332 -12.99 2.78 -16.59
C MET A 332 -13.08 2.06 -17.95
N TYR A 333 -14.11 2.34 -18.72
CA TYR A 333 -14.28 1.80 -20.07
C TYR A 333 -13.21 2.37 -21.01
N LEU A 334 -12.60 1.52 -21.83
CA LEU A 334 -11.57 1.91 -22.80
C LEU A 334 -12.05 1.85 -24.25
N GLY A 335 -13.26 1.37 -24.52
CA GLY A 335 -13.72 1.14 -25.90
C GLY A 335 -13.34 -0.25 -26.42
N ILE A 336 -13.24 -0.37 -27.74
CA ILE A 336 -12.88 -1.62 -28.42
C ILE A 336 -11.37 -1.67 -28.66
N ALA A 337 -10.72 -2.72 -28.20
CA ALA A 337 -9.35 -3.06 -28.58
C ALA A 337 -9.22 -4.58 -28.74
N GLY A 338 -8.44 -5.03 -29.74
CA GLY A 338 -8.32 -6.47 -30.06
C GLY A 338 -9.67 -7.16 -30.29
N GLY A 339 -10.65 -6.46 -30.88
CA GLY A 339 -11.99 -6.97 -31.17
C GLY A 339 -12.90 -7.15 -29.94
N ASN A 340 -12.49 -6.70 -28.74
CA ASN A 340 -13.27 -6.84 -27.51
C ASN A 340 -13.50 -5.48 -26.86
N GLN A 341 -14.62 -5.35 -26.13
CA GLN A 341 -14.84 -4.22 -25.22
C GLN A 341 -13.89 -4.35 -24.03
N MET A 342 -13.05 -3.35 -23.82
CA MET A 342 -12.01 -3.35 -22.79
C MET A 342 -12.29 -2.33 -21.70
N MET A 343 -11.71 -2.56 -20.52
CA MET A 343 -11.75 -1.64 -19.38
C MET A 343 -10.43 -1.68 -18.61
N LEU A 344 -10.09 -0.55 -17.99
CA LEU A 344 -9.04 -0.44 -16.99
C LEU A 344 -9.64 -0.61 -15.60
N GLU A 345 -9.02 -1.45 -14.77
CA GLU A 345 -9.50 -1.68 -13.40
C GLU A 345 -8.39 -2.07 -12.44
N ALA A 346 -8.63 -1.84 -11.14
CA ALA A 346 -8.01 -2.56 -10.03
C ALA A 346 -9.08 -3.52 -9.47
N PRO A 347 -9.06 -4.82 -9.80
CA PRO A 347 -10.25 -5.66 -9.71
C PRO A 347 -10.58 -6.09 -8.28
N GLN A 348 -9.60 -6.60 -7.53
CA GLN A 348 -9.80 -7.17 -6.20
C GLN A 348 -8.45 -7.49 -5.52
N SER A 349 -8.50 -7.80 -4.23
CA SER A 349 -7.38 -8.30 -3.43
C SER A 349 -6.64 -9.46 -4.09
N GLY A 350 -5.31 -9.44 -4.03
CA GLY A 350 -4.44 -10.45 -4.64
C GLY A 350 -4.19 -10.29 -6.14
N ASP A 351 -4.75 -9.25 -6.77
CA ASP A 351 -4.60 -8.96 -8.20
C ASP A 351 -3.88 -7.62 -8.41
N VAL A 352 -3.81 -7.16 -9.66
CA VAL A 352 -3.12 -5.93 -10.07
C VAL A 352 -4.02 -5.05 -10.94
N VAL A 353 -3.67 -3.77 -11.04
CA VAL A 353 -4.21 -2.85 -12.05
C VAL A 353 -3.95 -3.44 -13.44
N LYS A 354 -5.00 -3.64 -14.22
CA LYS A 354 -4.88 -4.28 -15.54
C LYS A 354 -5.96 -3.81 -16.51
N VAL A 355 -5.71 -4.09 -17.79
CA VAL A 355 -6.74 -4.01 -18.81
C VAL A 355 -7.43 -5.37 -18.93
N SER A 356 -8.75 -5.38 -18.82
CA SER A 356 -9.59 -6.57 -18.88
C SER A 356 -10.67 -6.41 -19.93
N LYS A 357 -11.22 -7.54 -20.41
CA LYS A 357 -12.49 -7.52 -21.15
C LYS A 357 -13.62 -7.07 -20.22
N VAL A 358 -14.56 -6.29 -20.72
CA VAL A 358 -15.76 -5.90 -19.97
C VAL A 358 -16.57 -7.13 -19.60
N ARG A 359 -16.81 -7.32 -18.29
CA ARG A 359 -17.60 -8.42 -17.76
C ARG A 359 -19.07 -8.03 -17.62
N LYS A 360 -19.96 -8.61 -18.43
CA LYS A 360 -21.40 -8.25 -18.44
C LYS A 360 -22.30 -9.12 -17.57
N GLY A 361 -21.74 -10.15 -16.91
CA GLY A 361 -22.49 -11.04 -16.03
C GLY A 361 -22.59 -10.53 -14.59
N GLY A 362 -23.37 -11.24 -13.76
CA GLY A 362 -23.54 -10.94 -12.34
C GLY A 362 -24.36 -9.67 -12.11
N ASP A 363 -23.82 -8.77 -11.31
CA ASP A 363 -24.42 -7.51 -10.88
C ASP A 363 -23.95 -6.30 -11.71
N PHE A 364 -23.49 -6.55 -12.93
CA PHE A 364 -23.18 -5.49 -13.89
C PHE A 364 -24.42 -4.61 -14.11
N ARG A 365 -24.29 -3.31 -13.86
CA ARG A 365 -25.43 -2.39 -13.85
C ARG A 365 -25.94 -1.99 -15.23
N ASN A 366 -25.26 -2.40 -16.30
CA ASN A 366 -25.60 -2.08 -17.68
C ASN A 366 -25.74 -0.57 -17.98
N VAL A 367 -25.05 0.26 -17.20
CA VAL A 367 -24.96 1.72 -17.36
C VAL A 367 -23.50 2.17 -17.34
N ALA A 368 -23.26 3.35 -17.90
CA ALA A 368 -21.97 4.00 -17.94
C ALA A 368 -22.11 5.45 -17.43
N ALA A 369 -21.32 5.80 -16.43
CA ALA A 369 -21.25 7.16 -15.90
C ALA A 369 -20.20 7.97 -16.66
N ARG A 370 -20.52 9.22 -17.01
CA ARG A 370 -19.64 10.11 -17.76
C ARG A 370 -19.22 11.30 -16.88
N PRO A 371 -18.01 11.28 -16.29
CA PRO A 371 -17.54 12.36 -15.42
C PRO A 371 -17.23 13.66 -16.18
N ILE A 372 -16.73 13.55 -17.42
CA ILE A 372 -16.47 14.69 -18.30
C ILE A 372 -17.52 14.67 -19.41
N SER A 373 -18.43 15.63 -19.39
CA SER A 373 -19.34 15.89 -20.51
C SER A 373 -18.52 16.22 -21.76
N GLY A 374 -18.82 15.57 -22.89
CA GLY A 374 -18.25 15.98 -24.18
C GLY A 374 -18.63 17.41 -24.49
N ALA A 375 -17.77 18.13 -25.22
CA ALA A 375 -18.15 19.42 -25.77
C ALA A 375 -19.43 19.23 -26.59
N VAL A 376 -20.51 19.91 -26.20
CA VAL A 376 -21.60 20.18 -27.12
C VAL A 376 -20.95 21.12 -28.14
N ASN A 377 -20.79 20.65 -29.38
CA ASN A 377 -20.45 21.56 -30.46
C ASN A 377 -21.68 22.47 -30.61
N ASP A 378 -21.59 23.68 -30.06
CA ASP A 378 -22.49 24.79 -30.39
C ASP A 378 -22.21 25.29 -31.82
#